data_AF-A0A3C0L1H4-F1
#
_entry.id   AF-A0A3C0L1H4-F1
#
_cell.length_a   1.000
_cell.length_b   1.000
_cell.length_c   1.000
_cell.angle_alpha   90.00
_cell.angle_beta   90.00
_cell.angle_gamma   90.00
#
_symmetry.space_group_name_H-M   'P 1'
#
loop_
_entity.id
_entity.type
_entity.pdbx_description
1 polymer ?
#
loop_
_entity_poly.entity_id
_entity_poly.type
_entity_poly.pdbx_seq_one_letter_code
_entity_poly.pdbx_strand_id
1 'polypeptide(L)' 'MNWIKGLLFRLILLVVFIALFLLATENNLDVSLQLLSLRTPEFPLSWWLAGTLVLGIALGRLWALIGRWFGGGRS' A
#
# COMPACT_ATOMS: atom_id res chain seq x y z
N MET A 1 21.99 1.45 13.02
CA MET A 1 21.63 2.48 12.02
C MET A 1 20.53 2.05 11.03
N ASN A 2 20.51 0.82 10.51
CA ASN A 2 19.48 0.42 9.53
C ASN A 2 18.05 0.41 10.08
N TRP A 3 17.87 0.11 11.37
CA TRP A 3 16.53 0.04 11.98
C TRP A 3 15.85 1.42 12.11
N ILE A 4 16.62 2.44 12.52
CA ILE A 4 16.16 3.84 12.59
C ILE A 4 15.82 4.37 11.20
N LYS A 5 16.66 4.12 10.19
CA LYS A 5 16.38 4.50 8.80
C LYS A 5 15.09 3.85 8.28
N GLY A 6 14.88 2.57 8.62
CA GLY A 6 13.65 1.85 8.26
C GLY A 6 12.40 2.37 8.96
N LEU A 7 12.51 2.74 10.25
CA LEU A 7 11.42 3.36 11.00
C LEU A 7 11.04 4.73 10.42
N LEU A 8 12.04 5.54 10.10
CA LEU A 8 11.86 6.88 9.55
C LEU A 8 11.23 6.83 8.16
N PHE A 9 11.64 5.88 7.31
CA PHE A 9 11.00 5.63 6.01
C PHE A 9 9.53 5.22 6.14
N ARG A 10 9.20 4.34 7.10
CA ARG A 10 7.80 3.95 7.38
C ARG A 10 6.95 5.13 7.85
N LEU A 11 7.51 6.00 8.70
CA LEU A 11 6.83 7.22 9.15
C LEU A 11 6.54 8.17 7.99
N ILE A 12 7.51 8.39 7.08
CA ILE A 12 7.30 9.20 5.88
C ILE A 12 6.17 8.62 5.02
N LEU A 13 6.20 7.32 4.76
CA LEU A 13 5.14 6.65 4.00
C LEU A 13 3.77 6.79 4.67
N LEU A 14 3.70 6.69 5.99
CA LEU A 14 2.47 6.89 6.75
C LEU A 14 1.92 8.30 6.55
N VAL A 15 2.77 9.33 6.67
CA VAL A 15 2.36 10.73 6.49
C VAL A 15 1.87 10.98 5.06
N VAL A 16 2.59 10.48 4.06
CA VAL A 16 2.17 10.59 2.65
C VAL A 16 0.83 9.89 2.42
N PHE A 17 0.64 8.70 2.99
CA PHE A 17 -0.62 7.97 2.87
C PHE A 17 -1.79 8.74 3.48
N ILE A 18 -1.61 9.31 4.68
CA ILE A 18 -2.64 10.11 5.35
C ILE A 18 -2.98 11.36 4.52
N ALA A 19 -1.98 12.05 3.97
CA ALA A 19 -2.20 13.23 3.13
C ALA A 19 -3.00 12.89 1.86
N LEU A 20 -2.67 11.80 1.18
CA LEU A 20 -3.42 11.31 0.02
C LEU A 20 -4.84 10.90 0.38
N PHE A 21 -5.02 10.26 1.54
CA PHE A 21 -6.32 9.84 2.03
C PHE A 21 -7.23 11.03 2.35
N LEU A 22 -6.70 12.06 3.02
CA LEU A 22 -7.43 13.31 3.29
C LEU A 22 -7.81 14.02 1.99
N LEU A 23 -6.86 14.16 1.05
CA LEU A 23 -7.11 14.79 -0.25
C LEU A 23 -8.20 14.07 -1.05
N ALA A 24 -8.21 12.73 -0.98
CA ALA A 24 -9.24 11.91 -1.59
C ALA A 24 -10.60 12.03 -0.91
N THR A 25 -10.62 12.15 0.42
CA THR A 25 -11.85 12.28 1.21
C THR A 25 -12.53 13.62 0.97
N GLU A 26 -11.77 14.72 0.94
CA GLU A 26 -12.35 16.06 0.73
C GLU A 26 -12.88 16.29 -0.69
N ASN A 27 -12.29 15.64 -1.70
CA ASN A 27 -12.73 15.82 -3.08
C ASN A 27 -13.92 14.92 -3.48
N ASN A 28 -14.36 13.98 -2.62
CA ASN A 28 -15.43 12.99 -2.87
C ASN A 28 -15.51 12.52 -4.34
N LEU A 29 -14.36 12.17 -4.91
CA LEU A 29 -14.24 11.74 -6.29
C LEU A 29 -14.54 10.25 -6.35
N ASP A 30 -15.67 9.92 -6.99
CA ASP A 30 -15.90 8.56 -7.45
C ASP A 30 -15.02 8.30 -8.67
N VAL A 31 -14.18 7.27 -8.55
CA VAL A 31 -13.18 6.92 -9.57
C VAL A 31 -13.41 5.48 -9.99
N SER A 32 -13.46 5.26 -11.30
CA SER A 32 -13.42 3.93 -11.89
C SER A 32 -11.98 3.62 -12.32
N LEU A 33 -11.43 2.48 -11.89
CA LEU A 33 -10.15 1.99 -12.42
C LEU A 33 -10.35 1.37 -13.80
N GLN A 34 -9.50 1.77 -14.74
CA GLN A 34 -9.43 1.18 -16.06
C GLN A 34 -8.21 0.26 -16.13
N LEU A 35 -8.47 -1.04 -16.03
CA LEU A 35 -7.48 -2.11 -16.29
C LEU A 35 -7.45 -2.41 -17.80
N LEU A 36 -6.46 -3.19 -18.25
CA LEU A 36 -6.19 -3.46 -19.67
C LEU A 36 -7.44 -3.62 -20.55
N SER A 37 -8.42 -4.42 -20.11
CA SER A 37 -9.72 -4.55 -20.78
C SER A 37 -10.91 -4.50 -19.82
N LEU A 38 -10.68 -4.20 -18.55
CA LEU A 38 -11.71 -4.27 -17.50
C LEU A 38 -11.89 -2.90 -16.88
N ARG A 39 -13.13 -2.40 -16.91
CA ARG A 39 -13.52 -1.21 -16.16
C ARG A 39 -14.16 -1.66 -14.86
N THR A 40 -13.62 -1.20 -13.74
CA THR A 40 -14.24 -1.47 -12.44
C THR A 40 -15.46 -0.56 -12.25
N PRO A 41 -16.45 -0.96 -11.44
CA PRO A 41 -17.47 -0.03 -10.98
C PRO A 41 -16.85 1.20 -10.31
N GLU A 42 -17.57 2.31 -10.36
CA GLU A 42 -17.17 3.56 -9.73
C GLU A 42 -17.28 3.41 -8.21
N PHE A 43 -16.17 3.68 -7.53
CA PHE A 43 -16.11 3.67 -6.08
C PHE A 43 -15.37 4.92 -5.59
N PRO A 44 -15.62 5.34 -4.34
CA PRO A 44 -14.90 6.46 -3.75
C PRO A 44 -13.39 6.23 -3.81
N LEU A 45 -12.63 7.27 -4.14
CA LEU A 45 -11.16 7.20 -4.18
C LEU A 45 -10.55 6.66 -2.88
N SER A 46 -11.18 6.94 -1.74
CA SER A 46 -10.80 6.41 -0.42
C SER A 46 -10.81 4.87 -0.36
N TRP A 47 -11.74 4.21 -1.06
CA TRP A 47 -11.84 2.75 -1.16
C TRP A 47 -10.66 2.16 -1.93
N TRP A 48 -10.29 2.79 -3.05
CA TRP A 48 -9.11 2.40 -3.83
C TRP A 48 -7.81 2.60 -3.05
N LEU A 49 -7.68 3.72 -2.32
CA LEU A 49 -6.53 3.97 -1.46
C LEU A 49 -6.44 2.97 -0.31
N ALA A 50 -7.55 2.63 0.34
CA ALA A 50 -7.58 1.59 1.37
C ALA A 50 -7.18 0.23 0.78
N GLY A 51 -7.71 -0.12 -0.40
CA GLY A 51 -7.38 -1.36 -1.10
C GLY A 51 -5.90 -1.49 -1.44
N THR A 52 -5.28 -0.42 -1.96
CA THR A 52 -3.84 -0.42 -2.28
C THR A 52 -2.97 -0.55 -1.04
N LEU A 53 -3.35 0.04 0.11
CA LEU A 53 -2.65 -0.14 1.37
C LEU A 53 -2.72 -1.59 1.88
N VAL A 54 -3.92 -2.19 1.88
CA VAL A 54 -4.10 -3.58 2.29
C VAL A 54 -3.31 -4.53 1.39
N LEU A 55 -3.37 -4.33 0.07
CA LEU A 55 -2.57 -5.07 -0.90
C LEU A 55 -1.07 -4.93 -0.64
N GLY A 56 -0.59 -3.70 -0.42
CA GLY A 56 0.82 -3.42 -0.13
C GLY A 56 1.31 -4.14 1.12
N ILE A 57 0.51 -4.15 2.19
CA ILE A 57 0.83 -4.88 3.43
C ILE A 57 0.85 -6.39 3.17
N ALA A 58 -0.15 -6.93 2.47
CA ALA A 58 -0.24 -8.35 2.18
C ALA A 58 0.96 -8.82 1.33
N LEU A 59 1.29 -8.10 0.27
CA LEU A 59 2.45 -8.36 -0.59
C LEU A 59 3.76 -8.25 0.18
N GLY A 60 3.91 -7.23 1.04
CA GLY A 60 5.10 -7.07 1.88
C GLY A 60 5.28 -8.22 2.87
N ARG A 61 4.19 -8.71 3.48
CA ARG A 61 4.23 -9.90 4.36
C ARG A 61 4.54 -11.17 3.58
N LEU A 62 3.94 -11.34 2.40
CA LEU A 62 4.22 -12.47 1.52
C LEU A 62 5.70 -12.50 1.10
N TRP A 63 6.26 -11.35 0.71
CA TRP A 63 7.68 -11.21 0.39
C TRP A 63 8.59 -11.57 1.57
N ALA A 64 8.24 -11.12 2.78
CA ALA A 64 9.00 -11.47 3.98
C ALA A 64 8.93 -12.97 4.30
N LEU A 65 7.79 -13.62 4.08
CA LEU A 65 7.64 -15.07 4.22
C LEU A 65 8.49 -15.83 3.20
N ILE A 66 8.46 -15.41 1.94
CA ILE A 66 9.29 -15.96 0.87
C ILE A 66 10.78 -15.79 1.22
N GLY A 67 11.20 -14.60 1.63
CA GLY A 67 12.58 -14.31 2.04
C GLY A 67 13.04 -15.17 3.22
N ARG A 68 12.15 -15.48 4.17
CA ARG A 68 12.45 -16.43 5.26
C ARG A 68 12.58 -17.87 4.76
N TRP A 69 11.74 -18.29 3.83
CA TRP A 69 11.76 -19.64 3.27
C TRP A 69 13.05 -19.89 2.46
N PHE A 70 13.50 -18.90 1.69
CA PHE A 70 14.76 -18.96 0.95
C PHE A 70 16.02 -18.63 1.79
N GLY A 71 15.87 -17.84 2.87
CA GLY A 71 16.98 -17.43 3.75
C GLY A 71 17.30 -18.40 4.89
N GLY A 72 16.44 -19.39 5.17
CA GLY A 72 16.60 -20.34 6.28
C GLY A 72 17.72 -21.38 6.13
N GLY A 73 18.54 -21.30 5.08
CA GLY A 73 19.65 -22.24 4.81
C GLY A 73 21.05 -21.71 5.14
N ARG A 74 21.19 -20.57 5.81
CA ARG A 74 22.49 -20.02 6.23
C ARG A 74 22.52 -19.82 7.74
N SER A 75 22.73 -20.93 8.45
CA SER A 75 23.31 -20.97 9.80
C SER A 75 24.78 -20.58 9.75
#